data_AF-A0A259DJS3-F1
#
_entry.id   AF-A0A259DJS3-F1
#
_cell.length_a   1.000
_cell.length_b   1.000
_cell.length_c   1.000
_cell.angle_alpha   90.00
_cell.angle_beta   90.00
_cell.angle_gamma   90.00
#
_symmetry.space_group_name_H-M   'P 1'
#
loop_
_entity.id
_entity.type
_entity.pdbx_description
1 polymer ?
#
loop_
_entity_poly.entity_id
_entity_poly.type
_entity_poly.pdbx_seq_one_letter_code
_entity_poly.pdbx_strand_id
1 'polypeptide(L)'
;IKKDYSDVAVKGGKSPKNPHKFALIVGALNLLGGLIMTYAIFGVVVLGLPYETWSAIAGSTLWMKIIFDFIIRRHAHMEPWGRKKS
;
A
#
# COMPACT_ATOMS: atom_id res chain seq x y z
N ILE A 1 -9.00 -22.50 6.47
CA ILE A 1 -8.95 -21.56 5.32
C ILE A 1 -7.49 -21.38 4.91
N LYS A 2 -7.07 -21.80 3.70
CA LYS A 2 -5.70 -21.56 3.20
C LYS A 2 -5.57 -20.06 2.88
N LYS A 3 -4.53 -19.42 3.42
CA LYS A 3 -4.23 -18.01 3.16
C LYS A 3 -3.36 -17.93 1.90
N ASP A 4 -3.90 -17.38 0.82
CA ASP A 4 -3.14 -17.08 -0.40
C ASP A 4 -2.68 -15.62 -0.37
N TYR A 5 -1.40 -15.39 -0.65
CA TYR A 5 -0.76 -14.08 -0.64
C TYR A 5 -0.10 -13.74 -1.99
N SER A 6 -0.39 -14.52 -3.03
CA SER A 6 0.24 -14.39 -4.35
C SER A 6 -0.04 -13.04 -5.03
N ASP A 7 -1.13 -12.38 -4.67
CA ASP A 7 -1.52 -11.06 -5.18
C ASP A 7 -0.84 -9.87 -4.46
N VAL A 8 -0.05 -10.15 -3.43
CA VAL A 8 0.64 -9.10 -2.68
C VAL A 8 1.89 -8.65 -3.42
N ALA A 9 2.03 -7.32 -3.58
CA ALA A 9 3.22 -6.69 -4.16
C ALA A 9 3.62 -7.27 -5.54
N VAL A 10 2.62 -7.66 -6.33
CA VAL A 10 2.80 -8.19 -7.68
C VAL A 10 3.49 -7.16 -8.57
N LYS A 11 4.46 -7.63 -9.35
CA LYS A 11 5.15 -6.82 -10.36
C LYS A 11 5.12 -7.58 -11.69
N GLY A 12 4.46 -7.01 -12.70
CA GLY A 12 4.36 -7.63 -14.03
C GLY A 12 3.72 -9.03 -14.01
N GLY A 13 2.70 -9.23 -13.16
CA GLY A 13 2.01 -10.52 -13.02
C GLY A 13 2.74 -11.59 -12.19
N LYS A 14 3.94 -11.29 -11.65
CA LYS A 14 4.70 -12.22 -10.81
C LYS A 14 4.59 -11.88 -9.32
N SER A 15 4.30 -12.89 -8.51
CA SER A 15 4.37 -12.83 -7.05
C SER A 15 5.83 -12.68 -6.58
N PRO A 16 6.11 -11.94 -5.49
CA PRO A 16 7.44 -11.84 -4.91
C PRO A 16 7.93 -13.17 -4.31
N LYS A 17 9.23 -13.30 -4.03
CA LYS A 17 9.84 -14.53 -3.47
C LYS A 17 9.29 -14.93 -2.11
N ASN A 18 8.89 -13.96 -1.28
CA ASN A 18 8.32 -14.21 0.04
C ASN A 18 7.08 -13.32 0.26
N PRO A 19 5.93 -13.68 -0.33
CA PRO A 19 4.72 -12.84 -0.31
C PRO A 19 4.13 -12.69 1.10
N HIS A 20 4.27 -13.70 1.95
CA HIS A 20 3.74 -13.68 3.32
C HIS A 20 4.35 -12.54 4.16
N LYS A 21 5.65 -12.24 3.99
CA LYS A 21 6.30 -11.12 4.69
C LYS A 21 5.71 -9.76 4.29
N PHE A 22 5.38 -9.59 3.02
CA PHE A 22 4.82 -8.34 2.50
C PHE A 22 3.32 -8.23 2.70
N ALA A 23 2.62 -9.35 2.90
CA ALA A 23 1.17 -9.37 3.08
C ALA A 23 0.73 -8.53 4.28
N LEU A 24 1.43 -8.64 5.41
CA LEU A 24 1.14 -7.84 6.60
C LEU A 24 1.37 -6.34 6.34
N ILE A 25 2.47 -5.99 5.67
CA ILE A 25 2.84 -4.59 5.40
C ILE A 25 1.84 -3.96 4.42
N VAL A 26 1.53 -4.63 3.32
CA VAL A 26 0.55 -4.16 2.33
C VAL A 26 -0.86 -4.09 2.94
N GLY A 27 -1.23 -5.10 3.74
CA GLY A 27 -2.50 -5.10 4.47
C GLY A 27 -2.63 -3.93 5.44
N ALA A 28 -1.61 -3.68 6.26
CA ALA A 28 -1.58 -2.55 7.19
C ALA A 28 -1.64 -1.20 6.44
N LEU A 29 -0.89 -1.07 5.35
CA LEU A 29 -0.91 0.14 4.52
C LEU A 29 -2.28 0.38 3.87
N ASN A 30 -2.95 -0.66 3.37
CA ASN A 30 -4.31 -0.57 2.84
C ASN A 30 -5.31 -0.18 3.92
N LEU A 31 -5.20 -0.75 5.12
CA LEU A 31 -6.10 -0.46 6.22
C LEU A 31 -5.93 0.97 6.71
N LEU A 32 -4.69 1.45 6.88
CA LEU A 32 -4.41 2.84 7.24
C LEU A 32 -4.90 3.82 6.17
N GLY A 33 -4.60 3.56 4.90
CA GLY A 33 -5.07 4.39 3.80
C GLY A 33 -6.60 4.44 3.74
N GLY A 34 -7.26 3.30 3.90
CA GLY A 34 -8.72 3.20 3.97
C GLY A 34 -9.30 3.99 5.14
N LEU A 35 -8.78 3.83 6.35
CA LEU A 35 -9.26 4.56 7.54
C LEU A 35 -9.14 6.08 7.38
N ILE A 36 -8.00 6.57 6.89
CA ILE A 36 -7.78 8.02 6.69
C ILE A 36 -8.72 8.55 5.61
N MET A 37 -8.94 7.79 4.52
CA MET A 37 -9.85 8.18 3.44
C MET A 37 -11.31 8.17 3.92
N THR A 38 -11.72 7.17 4.71
CA THR A 38 -13.04 7.13 5.34
C THR A 38 -13.25 8.31 6.28
N TYR A 39 -12.24 8.66 7.09
CA TYR A 39 -12.28 9.86 7.92
C TYR A 39 -12.42 11.13 7.09
N ALA A 40 -11.66 11.28 6.01
CA ALA A 40 -11.77 12.45 5.14
C ALA A 40 -13.17 12.59 4.53
N ILE A 41 -13.75 11.49 4.02
CA ILE A 41 -15.12 11.46 3.48
C ILE A 41 -16.14 11.81 4.57
N PHE A 42 -16.02 11.18 5.75
CA PHE A 42 -16.90 11.47 6.87
C PHE A 42 -16.79 12.94 7.30
N GLY A 43 -15.58 13.48 7.36
CA GLY A 43 -15.33 14.88 7.69
C GLY A 43 -15.95 15.85 6.69
N VAL A 44 -15.98 15.50 5.39
CA VAL A 44 -16.71 16.30 4.38
C VAL A 44 -18.21 16.22 4.57
N VAL A 45 -18.76 15.00 4.67
CA VAL A 45 -20.21 14.77 4.65
C VAL A 45 -20.89 15.18 5.96
N VAL A 46 -20.25 14.90 7.10
CA VAL A 46 -20.85 15.08 8.43
C VAL A 46 -20.37 16.36 9.11
N LEU A 47 -19.07 16.67 9.01
CA LEU A 47 -18.47 17.81 9.70
C LEU A 47 -18.35 19.06 8.83
N GLY A 48 -18.59 18.95 7.52
CA GLY A 48 -18.43 20.07 6.58
C GLY A 48 -17.00 20.61 6.50
N LEU A 49 -15.99 19.72 6.56
CA LEU A 49 -14.59 20.13 6.55
C LEU A 49 -14.28 21.05 5.34
N PRO A 50 -13.51 22.14 5.55
CA PRO A 50 -13.11 23.03 4.47
C PRO A 50 -12.34 22.29 3.37
N TYR A 51 -12.49 22.78 2.13
CA TYR A 51 -11.86 22.17 0.94
C TYR A 51 -10.36 21.94 1.12
N GLU A 52 -9.63 22.97 1.55
CA GLU A 52 -8.19 22.91 1.77
C GLU A 52 -7.79 21.82 2.78
N THR A 53 -8.63 21.57 3.79
CA THR A 53 -8.32 20.59 4.84
C THR A 53 -8.53 19.15 4.34
N TRP A 54 -9.72 18.83 3.82
CA TRP A 54 -9.99 17.46 3.42
C TRP A 54 -9.22 17.09 2.15
N SER A 55 -9.02 18.03 1.22
CA SER A 55 -8.27 17.77 -0.01
C SER A 55 -6.78 17.55 0.28
N ALA A 56 -6.19 18.27 1.23
CA ALA A 56 -4.82 18.03 1.68
C ALA A 56 -4.67 16.65 2.33
N ILE A 57 -5.59 16.25 3.22
CA ILE A 57 -5.57 14.93 3.88
C ILE A 57 -5.76 13.82 2.83
N ALA A 58 -6.79 13.91 1.99
CA ALA A 58 -7.11 12.91 0.98
C ALA A 58 -6.01 12.79 -0.08
N GLY A 59 -5.55 13.93 -0.60
CA GLY A 59 -4.51 14.01 -1.62
C GLY A 59 -3.17 13.48 -1.12
N SER A 60 -2.70 13.92 0.05
CA SER A 60 -1.46 13.42 0.63
C SER A 60 -1.53 11.92 0.93
N THR A 61 -2.64 11.44 1.50
CA THR A 61 -2.85 10.00 1.76
C THR A 61 -2.77 9.17 0.48
N LEU A 62 -3.42 9.62 -0.59
CA LEU A 62 -3.42 8.93 -1.87
C LEU A 62 -2.01 8.90 -2.49
N TRP A 63 -1.32 10.04 -2.51
CA TRP A 63 0.06 10.11 -3.01
C TRP A 63 1.01 9.22 -2.21
N MET A 64 0.93 9.28 -0.88
CA MET A 64 1.74 8.41 -0.01
C MET A 64 1.43 6.94 -0.27
N LYS A 65 0.16 6.56 -0.49
CA LYS A 65 -0.23 5.20 -0.82
C LYS A 65 0.45 4.70 -2.09
N ILE A 66 0.40 5.50 -3.16
CA ILE A 66 1.02 5.18 -4.46
C ILE A 66 2.53 5.00 -4.30
N ILE A 67 3.19 5.93 -3.60
CA ILE A 67 4.64 5.89 -3.37
C ILE A 67 5.02 4.65 -2.55
N PHE A 68 4.30 4.35 -1.46
CA PHE A 68 4.60 3.19 -0.64
C PHE A 68 4.36 1.88 -1.37
N ASP A 69 3.28 1.76 -2.15
CA ASP A 69 3.05 0.57 -2.98
C ASP A 69 4.17 0.38 -4.00
N PHE A 70 4.66 1.47 -4.60
CA PHE A 70 5.81 1.42 -5.51
C PHE A 70 7.08 0.93 -4.80
N ILE A 71 7.40 1.47 -3.62
CA ILE A 71 8.56 1.08 -2.81
C ILE A 71 8.45 -0.40 -2.41
N ILE A 72 7.30 -0.85 -1.92
CA ILE A 72 7.08 -2.23 -1.49
C ILE A 72 7.21 -3.18 -2.68
N ARG A 73 6.59 -2.88 -3.83
CA ARG A 73 6.75 -3.67 -5.06
C ARG A 73 8.21 -3.76 -5.48
N ARG A 74 8.98 -2.66 -5.36
CA ARG A 74 10.40 -2.69 -5.68
C ARG A 74 11.17 -3.57 -4.70
N HIS A 75 10.96 -3.37 -3.39
CA HIS A 75 11.65 -4.09 -2.33
C HIS A 75 11.35 -5.58 -2.29
N ALA A 76 10.11 -5.96 -2.58
CA ALA A 76 9.69 -7.36 -2.64
C ALA A 76 10.30 -8.13 -3.83
N HIS A 77 10.71 -7.42 -4.88
CA HIS A 77 11.36 -7.96 -6.08
C HIS A 77 12.86 -7.64 -6.17
N MET A 78 13.47 -7.10 -5.11
CA MET A 78 14.93 -6.94 -5.08
C MET A 78 15.56 -8.33 -4.90
N GLU A 79 16.14 -8.86 -5.98
CA GLU A 79 17.07 -9.97 -5.87
C GLU A 79 18.41 -9.45 -5.31
N PRO A 80 19.09 -10.21 -4.43
CA PRO A 80 20.43 -9.85 -3.99
C PRO A 80 21.32 -9.79 -5.24
N TRP A 81 21.75 -8.58 -5.59
CA TRP A 81 22.72 -8.37 -6.66
C TRP A 81 24.02 -9.11 -6.28
N GLY A 82 24.40 -10.13 -7.05
CA GLY A 82 25.71 -10.77 -6.94
C GLY A 82 25.80 -12.19 -6.36
N ARG A 83 24.69 -12.90 -6.09
CA ARG A 83 24.82 -14.36 -5.84
C ARG A 83 24.97 -15.10 -7.18
N LYS A 84 26.21 -15.45 -7.55
CA LYS A 84 26.43 -16.52 -8.54
C LYS A 84 25.71 -17.78 -8.04
N LYS A 85 24.87 -18.38 -8.89
CA LYS A 85 24.42 -19.76 -8.69
C LYS A 85 25.66 -20.64 -8.74
N SER A 86 26.02 -21.24 -7.61
CA SER A 86 26.88 -22.41 -7.58
C SER A 86 26.06 -23.65 -7.85
#